data_AF-A0A4U1EUW2-F1
#
_entry.id   AF-A0A4U1EUW2-F1
#
_cell.length_a   1.000
_cell.length_b   1.000
_cell.length_c   1.000
_cell.angle_alpha   90.00
_cell.angle_beta   90.00
_cell.angle_gamma   90.00
#
_symmetry.space_group_name_H-M   'P 1'
#
loop_
_entity.id
_entity.type
_entity.pdbx_description
1 polymer ?
#
loop_
_entity_poly.entity_id
_entity_poly.type
_entity_poly.pdbx_seq_one_letter_code
_entity_poly.pdbx_strand_id
1 'polypeptide(L)'
;MGAALTRSAQWTAAGHGARALETTPLNEAILKEIIVFVESFIWKHPQEANYVFVEPLEWKTNLDPSAFGPGYVVSETTVESEEADNNAQPLLFLSVPQIKIRSFGQLSRVLHIATDTKLKEAQACIEANRNPIAKILGLDYNMIKEINEDSSVFTILDKITKDDDPESEIKMKIALLLKQLDLHLLNRSLKNISLEIRLNPGTVKNDVELLKRFSGKGEKTVLESIEYTSDYEFSNGCRAPPWRQIQGEICYVLVKPHDAETLCITCSKEGVFLNDCRVDPLEGKTVLVLGLWCTGLALTCSSVNYGSKLSPPKGETDDGREINYERKGDIYKDRVTLLREKSAIFSENMSQ
;
A
#
# COMPACT_ATOMS: atom_id res chain seq x y z
N MET A 1 8.79 15.69 12.65
CA MET A 1 8.45 14.58 11.72
C MET A 1 8.07 15.16 10.38
N GLY A 2 8.44 14.50 9.29
CA GLY A 2 7.98 14.84 7.93
C GLY A 2 6.48 14.66 7.76
N ALA A 3 5.91 15.21 6.69
CA ALA A 3 4.49 15.13 6.40
C ALA A 3 4.04 13.69 6.14
N ALA A 4 4.85 12.87 5.48
CA ALA A 4 4.54 11.45 5.23
C ALA A 4 4.31 10.66 6.52
N LEU A 5 5.26 10.72 7.46
CA LEU A 5 5.14 10.05 8.75
C LEU A 5 4.00 10.61 9.59
N THR A 6 3.69 11.89 9.46
CA THR A 6 2.61 12.53 10.24
C THR A 6 1.22 12.15 9.72
N ARG A 7 1.05 12.06 8.39
CA ARG A 7 -0.26 11.91 7.74
C ARG A 7 -0.56 10.49 7.27
N SER A 8 0.45 9.73 6.88
CA SER A 8 0.27 8.44 6.21
C SER A 8 0.66 7.24 7.07
N ALA A 9 1.64 7.39 7.96
CA ALA A 9 2.01 6.29 8.85
C ALA A 9 0.92 6.03 9.90
N GLN A 10 0.70 4.77 10.21
CA GLN A 10 -0.27 4.32 11.20
C GLN A 10 0.41 4.25 12.57
N TRP A 11 -0.15 4.96 13.53
CA TRP A 11 0.42 5.09 14.87
C TRP A 11 -0.57 4.58 15.89
N THR A 12 -0.07 3.89 16.92
CA THR A 12 -0.92 3.38 18.00
C THR A 12 -1.74 4.51 18.63
N ALA A 13 -2.95 4.17 19.06
CA ALA A 13 -3.82 5.09 19.78
C ALA A 13 -3.12 5.58 21.06
N ALA A 14 -3.27 6.87 21.37
CA ALA A 14 -2.66 7.50 22.54
C ALA A 14 -3.35 7.07 23.85
N GLY A 15 -3.24 5.81 24.24
CA GLY A 15 -3.50 5.37 25.62
C GLY A 15 -2.20 5.48 26.42
N HIS A 16 -2.21 6.26 27.51
CA HIS A 16 -1.22 6.44 28.61
C HIS A 16 0.29 6.12 28.38
N GLY A 17 0.79 6.07 27.15
CA GLY A 17 2.16 5.67 26.79
C GLY A 17 2.66 6.36 25.52
N ALA A 18 3.93 6.15 25.20
CA ALA A 18 4.56 6.70 24.01
C ALA A 18 3.92 6.12 22.74
N ARG A 19 3.58 6.99 21.78
CA ARG A 19 3.01 6.61 20.49
C ARG A 19 4.04 5.79 19.69
N ALA A 20 3.70 4.57 19.34
CA ALA A 20 4.53 3.65 18.57
C ALA A 20 3.98 3.50 17.15
N LEU A 21 4.83 3.13 16.20
CA LEU A 21 4.42 2.76 14.86
C LEU A 21 3.75 1.38 14.89
N GLU A 22 2.58 1.27 14.27
CA GLU A 22 1.88 -0.01 14.16
C GLU A 22 2.62 -0.96 13.19
N THR A 23 2.58 -2.27 13.47
CA THR A 23 3.13 -3.29 12.56
C THR A 23 2.15 -3.56 11.42
N THR A 24 2.17 -2.69 10.42
CA THR A 24 1.31 -2.80 9.22
C THR A 24 2.15 -2.86 7.94
N PRO A 25 1.64 -3.46 6.85
CA PRO A 25 2.34 -3.51 5.57
C PRO A 25 2.71 -2.12 5.02
N LEU A 26 1.84 -1.13 5.23
CA LEU A 26 2.09 0.26 4.84
C LEU A 26 3.29 0.86 5.60
N ASN A 27 3.32 0.72 6.93
CA ASN A 27 4.41 1.22 7.74
C ASN A 27 5.73 0.51 7.42
N GLU A 28 5.70 -0.80 7.21
CA GLU A 28 6.88 -1.56 6.79
C GLU A 28 7.42 -1.05 5.44
N ALA A 29 6.54 -0.78 4.47
CA ALA A 29 6.93 -0.22 3.18
C ALA A 29 7.54 1.19 3.30
N ILE A 30 6.99 2.05 4.17
CA ILE A 30 7.56 3.37 4.47
C ILE A 30 8.96 3.23 5.09
N LEU A 31 9.11 2.35 6.09
CA LEU A 31 10.39 2.11 6.76
C LEU A 31 11.45 1.59 5.79
N LYS A 32 11.09 0.65 4.90
CA LYS A 32 11.99 0.13 3.86
C LYS A 32 12.53 1.23 2.94
N GLU A 33 11.67 2.16 2.52
CA GLU A 33 12.11 3.30 1.68
C GLU A 33 13.05 4.25 2.43
N ILE A 34 12.77 4.52 3.71
CA ILE A 34 13.67 5.32 4.56
C ILE A 34 15.03 4.62 4.71
N ILE A 35 15.04 3.30 4.94
CA ILE A 35 16.28 2.52 5.03
C ILE A 35 17.07 2.63 3.72
N VAL A 36 16.43 2.38 2.57
CA VAL A 36 17.10 2.47 1.26
C VAL A 36 17.68 3.86 1.01
N PHE A 37 16.94 4.91 1.37
CA PHE A 37 17.42 6.29 1.27
C PHE A 37 18.69 6.50 2.12
N VAL A 38 18.66 6.13 3.40
CA VAL A 38 19.78 6.31 4.33
C VAL A 38 20.99 5.45 3.96
N GLU A 39 20.80 4.17 3.60
CA GLU A 39 21.89 3.28 3.18
C GLU A 39 22.62 3.83 1.95
N SER A 40 21.88 4.39 0.99
CA SER A 40 22.47 4.96 -0.22
C SER A 40 23.17 6.31 -0.02
N PHE A 41 23.02 6.92 1.16
CA PHE A 41 23.42 8.31 1.39
C PHE A 41 24.94 8.52 1.28
N ILE A 42 25.76 7.62 1.82
CA ILE A 42 27.24 7.71 1.76
C ILE A 42 27.72 7.76 0.31
N TRP A 43 27.12 6.98 -0.59
CA TRP A 43 27.59 6.82 -1.96
C TRP A 43 26.99 7.86 -2.91
N LYS A 44 25.75 8.31 -2.65
CA LYS A 44 25.06 9.32 -3.47
C LYS A 44 25.38 10.75 -3.07
N HIS A 45 25.63 10.98 -1.79
CA HIS A 45 25.77 12.30 -1.17
C HIS A 45 26.94 12.32 -0.18
N PRO A 46 28.19 12.08 -0.64
CA PRO A 46 29.33 11.87 0.25
C PRO A 46 29.69 13.10 1.09
N GLN A 47 29.45 14.32 0.59
CA GLN A 47 29.70 15.55 1.33
C GLN A 47 28.67 15.71 2.46
N GLU A 48 27.39 15.55 2.12
CA GLU A 48 26.28 15.62 3.05
C GLU A 48 26.31 14.50 4.09
N ALA A 49 26.89 13.34 3.75
CA ALA A 49 27.00 12.19 4.67
C ALA A 49 27.86 12.52 5.90
N ASN A 50 28.84 13.42 5.74
CA ASN A 50 29.77 13.86 6.77
C ASN A 50 29.26 15.07 7.57
N TYR A 51 28.12 15.63 7.19
CA TYR A 51 27.51 16.74 7.92
C TYR A 51 27.17 16.30 9.35
N VAL A 52 27.60 17.12 10.32
CA VAL A 52 27.37 16.89 11.75
C VAL A 52 26.02 17.48 12.16
N PHE A 53 25.15 16.65 12.70
CA PHE A 53 23.82 17.05 13.16
C PHE A 53 23.91 18.03 14.33
N VAL A 54 22.98 18.99 14.37
CA VAL A 54 22.87 19.96 15.48
C VAL A 54 22.66 19.24 16.82
N GLU A 55 21.76 18.25 16.84
CA GLU A 55 21.51 17.35 17.96
C GLU A 55 21.58 15.88 17.50
N PRO A 56 22.05 14.96 18.35
CA PRO A 56 22.09 13.55 18.01
C PRO A 56 20.67 12.98 17.87
N LEU A 57 20.51 12.08 16.90
CA LEU A 57 19.42 11.12 16.92
C LEU A 57 19.73 10.07 17.97
N GLU A 58 18.77 9.79 18.84
CA GLU A 58 18.97 8.86 19.95
C GLU A 58 17.83 7.86 20.02
N TRP A 59 18.13 6.58 20.25
CA TRP A 59 17.13 5.54 20.47
C TRP A 59 17.73 4.37 21.26
N LYS A 60 16.87 3.43 21.66
CA LYS A 60 17.28 2.16 22.27
C LYS A 60 17.55 1.14 21.18
N THR A 61 18.73 0.53 21.20
CA THR A 61 19.19 -0.47 20.25
C THR A 61 19.49 -1.78 20.97
N ASN A 62 19.42 -2.89 20.22
CA ASN A 62 19.88 -4.20 20.67
C ASN A 62 21.15 -4.64 19.93
N LEU A 63 21.83 -3.72 19.24
CA LEU A 63 23.10 -4.01 18.58
C LEU A 63 24.17 -4.34 19.61
N ASP A 64 24.85 -5.46 19.37
CA ASP A 64 25.96 -5.90 20.20
C ASP A 64 27.21 -5.06 19.89
N PRO A 65 27.92 -4.52 20.90
CA PRO A 65 29.17 -3.79 20.69
C PRO A 65 30.20 -4.55 19.83
N SER A 66 30.24 -5.88 19.93
CA SER A 66 31.15 -6.73 19.14
C SER A 66 30.83 -6.78 17.64
N ALA A 67 29.64 -6.32 17.22
CA ALA A 67 29.28 -6.21 15.82
C ALA A 67 29.97 -5.04 15.10
N PHE A 68 30.57 -4.11 15.85
CA PHE A 68 31.28 -2.96 15.29
C PHE A 68 32.73 -3.32 14.94
N GLY A 69 33.11 -3.04 13.70
CA GLY A 69 34.42 -3.39 13.13
C GLY A 69 35.45 -2.25 13.17
N PRO A 70 36.41 -2.24 12.23
CA PRO A 70 37.39 -1.16 12.09
C PRO A 70 36.73 0.22 11.92
N GLY A 71 37.35 1.27 12.47
CA GLY A 71 36.77 2.62 12.52
C GLY A 71 35.98 2.92 13.79
N TYR A 72 35.94 1.97 14.73
CA TYR A 72 35.28 2.09 16.01
C TYR A 72 36.18 1.62 17.15
N VAL A 73 36.16 2.36 18.26
CA VAL A 73 36.74 1.96 19.53
C VAL A 73 35.66 1.23 20.33
N VAL A 74 35.82 -0.08 20.46
CA VAL A 74 34.84 -0.98 21.09
C VAL A 74 35.31 -1.40 22.48
N SER A 75 34.43 -1.27 23.47
CA SER A 75 34.55 -1.86 24.81
C SER A 75 33.41 -2.86 25.06
N GLU A 76 33.36 -3.47 26.24
CA GLU A 76 32.31 -4.46 26.57
C GLU A 76 30.88 -3.90 26.47
N THR A 77 30.69 -2.62 26.81
CA THR A 77 29.36 -1.99 26.89
C THR A 77 29.23 -0.71 26.06
N THR A 78 30.33 -0.25 25.46
CA THR A 78 30.37 1.02 24.73
C THR A 78 31.04 0.88 23.36
N VAL A 79 30.61 1.72 22.42
CA VAL A 79 31.26 1.89 21.11
C VAL A 79 31.34 3.38 20.79
N GLU A 80 32.52 3.82 20.39
CA GLU A 80 32.80 5.17 19.90
C GLU A 80 33.31 5.12 18.47
N SER A 81 32.79 5.95 17.57
CA SER A 81 33.42 6.11 16.25
C SER A 81 34.75 6.85 16.36
N GLU A 82 35.73 6.44 15.56
CA GLU A 82 36.97 7.21 15.39
C GLU A 82 36.72 8.58 14.73
N GLU A 83 35.68 8.65 13.88
CA GLU A 83 35.19 9.92 13.33
C GLU A 83 34.58 10.78 14.45
N ALA A 84 35.04 12.03 14.55
CA ALA A 84 34.59 12.97 15.56
C ALA A 84 34.28 14.35 14.96
N ASP A 85 33.51 15.14 15.69
CA ASP A 85 33.26 16.55 15.36
C ASP A 85 34.47 17.45 15.68
N ASN A 86 34.32 18.74 15.42
CA ASN A 86 35.36 19.75 15.70
C ASN A 86 35.73 19.86 17.20
N ASN A 87 34.90 19.34 18.10
CA ASN A 87 35.12 19.31 19.54
C ASN A 87 35.66 17.95 20.02
N ALA A 88 36.07 17.08 19.09
CA ALA A 88 36.49 15.70 19.35
C ALA A 88 35.40 14.82 19.99
N GLN A 89 34.10 15.16 19.82
CA GLN A 89 33.01 14.26 20.18
C GLN A 89 32.78 13.24 19.07
N PRO A 90 32.66 11.95 19.38
CA PRO A 90 32.45 10.92 18.37
C PRO A 90 31.09 11.11 17.66
N LEU A 91 31.06 10.87 16.35
CA LEU A 91 29.84 10.96 15.54
C LEU A 91 28.85 9.81 15.80
N LEU A 92 29.34 8.69 16.35
CA LEU A 92 28.56 7.59 16.89
C LEU A 92 29.01 7.27 18.30
N PHE A 93 28.04 7.18 19.21
CA PHE A 93 28.26 6.70 20.57
C PHE A 93 27.18 5.69 20.96
N LEU A 94 27.58 4.47 21.28
CA LEU A 94 26.75 3.44 21.87
C LEU A 94 27.15 3.25 23.33
N SER A 95 26.18 3.26 24.22
CA SER A 95 26.30 2.82 25.60
C SER A 95 25.07 1.97 25.90
N VAL A 96 25.21 0.65 25.81
CA VAL A 96 24.08 -0.29 25.77
C VAL A 96 23.05 0.00 26.89
N PRO A 97 21.75 0.13 26.56
CA PRO A 97 21.11 -0.07 25.25
C PRO A 97 20.95 1.22 24.42
N GLN A 98 21.54 2.35 24.81
CA GLN A 98 21.31 3.65 24.16
C GLN A 98 22.35 3.91 23.07
N ILE A 99 21.90 4.25 21.86
CA ILE A 99 22.76 4.72 20.77
C ILE A 99 22.47 6.18 20.44
N LYS A 100 23.53 6.92 20.10
CA LYS A 100 23.50 8.32 19.66
C LYS A 100 24.26 8.44 18.34
N ILE A 101 23.64 9.07 17.34
CA ILE A 101 24.25 9.29 16.04
C ILE A 101 24.13 10.76 15.61
N ARG A 102 25.23 11.30 15.10
CA ARG A 102 25.36 12.70 14.67
C ARG A 102 25.66 12.88 13.18
N SER A 103 25.61 11.84 12.34
CA SER A 103 25.77 12.01 10.89
C SER A 103 25.00 10.96 10.08
N PHE A 104 24.71 11.27 8.82
CA PHE A 104 24.10 10.30 7.90
C PHE A 104 25.05 9.16 7.54
N GLY A 105 26.36 9.43 7.49
CA GLY A 105 27.37 8.39 7.29
C GLY A 105 27.34 7.33 8.40
N GLN A 106 27.28 7.76 9.66
CA GLN A 106 27.17 6.82 10.77
C GLN A 106 25.80 6.11 10.81
N LEU A 107 24.70 6.78 10.44
CA LEU A 107 23.38 6.13 10.29
C LEU A 107 23.42 4.99 9.25
N SER A 108 23.99 5.25 8.07
CA SER A 108 24.13 4.27 7.00
C SER A 108 24.96 3.06 7.44
N ARG A 109 26.10 3.29 8.12
CA ARG A 109 26.94 2.21 8.67
C ARG A 109 26.20 1.38 9.72
N VAL A 110 25.46 2.01 10.63
CA VAL A 110 24.64 1.30 11.63
C VAL A 110 23.58 0.43 10.99
N LEU A 111 22.91 0.91 9.93
CA LEU A 111 21.97 0.07 9.18
C LEU A 111 22.69 -1.13 8.53
N HIS A 112 23.89 -0.94 7.98
CA HIS A 112 24.66 -2.07 7.45
C HIS A 112 25.06 -3.09 8.53
N ILE A 113 25.46 -2.64 9.73
CA ILE A 113 25.77 -3.50 10.89
C ILE A 113 24.53 -4.25 11.38
N ALA A 114 23.37 -3.58 11.39
CA ALA A 114 22.12 -4.16 11.87
C ALA A 114 21.60 -5.34 11.02
N THR A 115 22.08 -5.51 9.78
CA THR A 115 21.76 -6.62 8.86
C THR A 115 20.27 -6.99 8.78
N ASP A 116 19.80 -7.98 9.53
CA ASP A 116 18.42 -8.48 9.58
C ASP A 116 17.50 -7.64 10.50
N THR A 117 18.08 -6.88 11.42
CA THR A 117 17.35 -6.04 12.39
C THR A 117 17.15 -4.59 11.93
N LYS A 118 17.54 -4.24 10.71
CA LYS A 118 17.43 -2.87 10.12
C LYS A 118 16.05 -2.22 10.32
N LEU A 119 14.98 -2.99 10.11
CA LEU A 119 13.61 -2.48 10.27
C LEU A 119 13.31 -2.07 11.71
N LYS A 120 13.77 -2.86 12.69
CA LYS A 120 13.57 -2.56 14.11
C LYS A 120 14.37 -1.33 14.53
N GLU A 121 15.62 -1.22 14.07
CA GLU A 121 16.47 -0.06 14.35
C GLU A 121 15.90 1.22 13.74
N ALA A 122 15.48 1.16 12.46
CA ALA A 122 14.84 2.29 11.79
C ALA A 122 13.55 2.74 12.49
N GLN A 123 12.71 1.77 12.89
CA GLN A 123 11.49 2.03 13.64
C GLN A 123 11.79 2.69 14.99
N ALA A 124 12.67 2.10 15.80
CA ALA A 124 13.05 2.63 17.12
C ALA A 124 13.62 4.05 17.02
N CYS A 125 14.45 4.31 16.00
CA CYS A 125 14.98 5.65 15.71
C CYS A 125 13.86 6.65 15.42
N ILE A 126 12.89 6.32 14.56
CA ILE A 126 11.79 7.22 14.20
C ILE A 126 10.87 7.49 15.40
N GLU A 127 10.56 6.46 16.19
CA GLU A 127 9.69 6.58 17.37
C GLU A 127 10.32 7.44 18.46
N ALA A 128 11.62 7.27 18.71
CA ALA A 128 12.35 8.05 19.71
C ALA A 128 12.61 9.51 19.27
N ASN A 129 12.66 9.77 17.96
CA ASN A 129 12.99 11.08 17.40
C ASN A 129 11.79 11.71 16.67
N ARG A 130 10.82 12.24 17.43
CA ARG A 130 9.60 12.89 16.88
C ARG A 130 9.87 14.07 15.95
N ASN A 131 11.05 14.68 16.01
CA ASN A 131 11.42 15.71 15.05
C ASN A 131 12.86 15.59 14.56
N PRO A 132 13.14 14.61 13.67
CA PRO A 132 14.51 14.34 13.24
C PRO A 132 15.07 15.50 12.41
N ILE A 133 14.23 16.20 11.63
CA ILE A 133 14.66 17.36 10.83
C ILE A 133 15.23 18.48 11.72
N ALA A 134 14.55 18.80 12.82
CA ALA A 134 15.03 19.82 13.76
C ALA A 134 16.32 19.39 14.46
N LYS A 135 16.48 18.10 14.77
CA LYS A 135 17.73 17.58 15.35
C LYS A 135 18.89 17.63 14.35
N ILE A 136 18.64 17.32 13.08
CA ILE A 136 19.67 17.30 12.05
C ILE A 136 20.08 18.71 11.65
N LEU A 137 19.11 19.57 11.31
CA LEU A 137 19.35 20.87 10.67
C LEU A 137 19.13 22.09 11.58
N GLY A 138 18.54 21.90 12.75
CA GLY A 138 18.12 22.99 13.64
C GLY A 138 16.66 23.44 13.42
N LEU A 139 16.18 24.33 14.29
CA LEU A 139 14.78 24.79 14.31
C LEU A 139 14.39 25.63 13.09
N ASP A 140 15.34 26.32 12.46
CA ASP A 140 15.09 27.18 11.30
C ASP A 140 14.61 26.39 10.06
N TYR A 141 14.97 25.11 10.00
CA TYR A 141 14.58 24.18 8.95
C TYR A 141 13.33 23.36 9.32
N ASN A 142 12.60 23.79 10.36
CA ASN A 142 11.37 23.13 10.80
C ASN A 142 10.10 23.73 10.14
N MET A 143 10.18 24.95 9.56
CA MET A 143 9.10 25.57 8.76
C MET A 143 8.81 24.83 7.43
N ILE A 144 9.67 23.87 7.12
CA ILE A 144 9.42 22.52 6.59
C ILE A 144 7.96 22.04 6.36
N LYS A 145 7.07 22.38 7.30
CA LYS A 145 5.74 21.76 7.50
C LYS A 145 4.58 22.44 6.78
N GLU A 146 4.72 23.68 6.32
CA GLU A 146 3.59 24.50 5.80
C GLU A 146 3.81 25.01 4.37
N ILE A 147 4.36 24.18 3.49
CA ILE A 147 4.77 24.63 2.16
C ILE A 147 3.63 24.58 1.15
N ASN A 148 3.21 25.74 0.65
CA ASN A 148 2.69 25.88 -0.70
C ASN A 148 3.88 25.96 -1.69
N GLU A 149 3.79 25.24 -2.80
CA GLU A 149 4.91 24.82 -3.66
C GLU A 149 5.77 25.94 -4.26
N ASP A 150 5.31 27.19 -4.33
CA ASP A 150 5.98 28.22 -5.13
C ASP A 150 6.71 29.34 -4.34
N SER A 151 6.38 29.58 -3.08
CA SER A 151 6.83 30.80 -2.36
C SER A 151 8.09 30.60 -1.51
N SER A 152 8.32 29.39 -1.00
CA SER A 152 9.29 29.17 0.09
C SER A 152 10.68 28.69 -0.33
N VAL A 153 10.81 28.12 -1.54
CA VAL A 153 12.14 27.85 -2.14
C VAL A 153 12.88 29.18 -2.33
N PHE A 154 12.14 30.23 -2.73
CA PHE A 154 12.64 31.60 -2.85
C PHE A 154 13.04 32.20 -1.50
N THR A 155 12.31 31.97 -0.41
CA THR A 155 12.70 32.48 0.93
C THR A 155 13.95 31.78 1.48
N ILE A 156 14.15 30.50 1.15
CA ILE A 156 15.37 29.76 1.50
C ILE A 156 16.54 30.27 0.62
N LEU A 157 16.33 30.44 -0.68
CA LEU A 157 17.29 31.07 -1.60
C LEU A 157 17.67 32.51 -1.19
N ASP A 158 16.73 33.30 -0.66
CA ASP A 158 16.99 34.69 -0.23
C ASP A 158 17.83 34.77 1.05
N LYS A 159 17.76 33.75 1.92
CA LYS A 159 18.70 33.60 3.05
C LYS A 159 20.11 33.21 2.58
N ILE A 160 20.22 32.41 1.51
CA ILE A 160 21.50 31.98 0.90
C ILE A 160 22.25 33.16 0.28
N THR A 161 21.55 34.12 -0.32
CA THR A 161 22.20 35.35 -0.83
C THR A 161 22.75 36.26 0.27
N LYS A 162 22.47 35.97 1.54
CA LYS A 162 22.88 36.80 2.68
C LYS A 162 23.94 36.14 3.59
N ASP A 163 24.06 34.81 3.57
CA ASP A 163 25.07 34.05 4.33
C ASP A 163 26.01 33.29 3.38
N ASP A 164 27.26 33.75 3.26
CA ASP A 164 28.35 33.08 2.51
C ASP A 164 28.94 31.85 3.26
N ASP A 165 28.20 31.28 4.22
CA ASP A 165 28.69 30.16 5.05
C ASP A 165 28.56 28.81 4.31
N PRO A 166 29.66 28.07 4.04
CA PRO A 166 29.60 26.78 3.36
C PRO A 166 28.78 25.71 4.11
N GLU A 167 28.62 25.81 5.43
CA GLU A 167 27.75 24.89 6.19
C GLU A 167 26.27 25.10 5.86
N SER A 168 25.87 26.35 5.56
CA SER A 168 24.51 26.70 5.16
C SER A 168 24.11 26.04 3.82
N GLU A 169 25.04 25.93 2.88
CA GLU A 169 24.81 25.26 1.58
C GLU A 169 24.56 23.76 1.76
N ILE A 170 25.35 23.10 2.63
CA ILE A 170 25.19 21.68 2.93
C ILE A 170 23.85 21.42 3.64
N LYS A 171 23.48 22.27 4.61
CA LYS A 171 22.17 22.20 5.29
C LYS A 171 21.02 22.30 4.29
N MET A 172 21.13 23.18 3.29
CA MET A 172 20.12 23.33 2.23
C MET A 172 20.00 22.06 1.37
N LYS A 173 21.12 21.49 0.93
CA LYS A 173 21.12 20.24 0.15
C LYS A 173 20.46 19.10 0.92
N ILE A 174 20.80 18.93 2.19
CA ILE A 174 20.16 17.93 3.07
C ILE A 174 18.67 18.22 3.22
N ALA A 175 18.26 19.48 3.44
CA ALA A 175 16.86 19.85 3.55
C ALA A 175 16.07 19.47 2.29
N LEU A 176 16.64 19.71 1.11
CA LEU A 176 16.04 19.36 -0.18
C LEU A 176 15.91 17.84 -0.35
N LEU A 177 16.94 17.08 -0.01
CA LEU A 177 16.91 15.61 -0.07
C LEU A 177 15.86 15.01 0.86
N LEU A 178 15.75 15.52 2.09
CA LEU A 178 14.73 15.11 3.05
C LEU A 178 13.32 15.48 2.56
N LYS A 179 13.16 16.62 1.89
CA LYS A 179 11.89 17.00 1.26
C LYS A 179 11.51 16.10 0.10
N GLN A 180 12.46 15.76 -0.77
CA GLN A 180 12.25 14.82 -1.87
C GLN A 180 11.82 13.44 -1.36
N LEU A 181 12.47 12.95 -0.29
CA LEU A 181 12.06 11.73 0.39
C LEU A 181 10.63 11.85 0.94
N ASP A 182 10.30 12.92 1.66
CA ASP A 182 8.97 13.13 2.26
C ASP A 182 7.86 13.12 1.19
N LEU A 183 8.09 13.80 0.06
CA LEU A 183 7.17 13.81 -1.08
C LEU A 183 7.06 12.42 -1.75
N HIS A 184 8.20 11.72 -1.91
CA HIS A 184 8.23 10.37 -2.44
C HIS A 184 7.39 9.40 -1.58
N LEU A 185 7.59 9.45 -0.27
CA LEU A 185 6.84 8.62 0.69
C LEU A 185 5.33 8.94 0.64
N LEU A 186 4.95 10.23 0.63
CA LEU A 186 3.55 10.64 0.51
C LEU A 186 2.89 10.08 -0.77
N ASN A 187 3.54 10.27 -1.92
CA ASN A 187 3.02 9.81 -3.20
C ASN A 187 2.88 8.29 -3.25
N ARG A 188 3.82 7.55 -2.65
CA ARG A 188 3.74 6.09 -2.58
C ARG A 188 2.68 5.61 -1.61
N SER A 189 2.53 6.26 -0.46
CA SER A 189 1.47 5.98 0.49
C SER A 189 0.09 6.22 -0.10
N LEU A 190 -0.11 7.29 -0.89
CA LEU A 190 -1.36 7.53 -1.61
C LEU A 190 -1.67 6.40 -2.61
N LYS A 191 -0.67 5.89 -3.33
CA LYS A 191 -0.84 4.72 -4.21
C LYS A 191 -1.26 3.49 -3.40
N ASN A 192 -0.61 3.20 -2.29
CA ASN A 192 -0.98 2.06 -1.43
C ASN A 192 -2.39 2.21 -0.84
N ILE A 193 -2.76 3.41 -0.35
CA ILE A 193 -4.12 3.70 0.13
C ILE A 193 -5.14 3.55 -1.01
N SER A 194 -4.82 3.98 -2.23
CA SER A 194 -5.70 3.80 -3.39
C SER A 194 -5.90 2.34 -3.80
N LEU A 195 -4.92 1.48 -3.50
CA LEU A 195 -5.03 0.02 -3.67
C LEU A 195 -5.77 -0.65 -2.50
N GLU A 196 -5.81 -0.02 -1.33
CA GLU A 196 -6.51 -0.49 -0.12
C GLU A 196 -7.96 -0.03 0.01
N ILE A 197 -8.53 0.74 -0.94
CA ILE A 197 -9.97 1.01 -0.98
C ILE A 197 -10.69 -0.31 -1.29
N ARG A 198 -10.99 -1.07 -0.25
CA ARG A 198 -11.76 -2.30 -0.35
C ARG A 198 -13.14 -1.96 -0.90
N LEU A 199 -13.50 -2.59 -2.01
CA LEU A 199 -14.85 -2.47 -2.53
C LEU A 199 -15.83 -2.95 -1.46
N ASN A 200 -16.94 -2.23 -1.30
CA ASN A 200 -18.04 -2.62 -0.46
C ASN A 200 -19.32 -2.74 -1.31
N PRO A 201 -20.34 -3.47 -0.82
CA PRO A 201 -21.55 -3.71 -1.61
C PRO A 201 -22.26 -2.43 -2.08
N GLY A 202 -22.27 -1.38 -1.25
CA GLY A 202 -22.89 -0.10 -1.60
C GLY A 202 -22.17 0.60 -2.76
N THR A 203 -20.84 0.67 -2.73
CA THR A 203 -20.04 1.25 -3.83
C THR A 203 -20.23 0.45 -5.11
N VAL A 204 -20.15 -0.89 -5.04
CA VAL A 204 -20.34 -1.76 -6.21
C VAL A 204 -21.73 -1.59 -6.82
N LYS A 205 -22.77 -1.46 -5.99
CA LYS A 205 -24.15 -1.23 -6.42
C LYS A 205 -24.30 0.10 -7.16
N ASN A 206 -23.82 1.19 -6.56
CA ASN A 206 -23.86 2.51 -7.17
C ASN A 206 -23.16 2.52 -8.55
N ASP A 207 -22.01 1.86 -8.65
CA ASP A 207 -21.29 1.77 -9.92
C ASP A 207 -22.07 0.98 -10.97
N VAL A 208 -22.71 -0.14 -10.59
CA VAL A 208 -23.51 -0.96 -11.53
C VAL A 208 -24.70 -0.16 -12.02
N GLU A 209 -25.43 0.49 -11.11
CA GLU A 209 -26.57 1.34 -11.44
C GLU A 209 -26.16 2.51 -12.35
N LEU A 210 -25.02 3.13 -12.08
CA LEU A 210 -24.47 4.20 -12.91
C LEU A 210 -24.18 3.69 -14.33
N LEU A 211 -23.38 2.63 -14.48
CA LEU A 211 -23.06 2.07 -15.80
C LEU A 211 -24.31 1.60 -16.54
N LYS A 212 -25.29 1.04 -15.83
CA LYS A 212 -26.57 0.62 -16.41
C LYS A 212 -27.32 1.79 -17.05
N ARG A 213 -27.29 2.99 -16.45
CA ARG A 213 -27.89 4.21 -17.03
C ARG A 213 -27.20 4.66 -18.31
N PHE A 214 -25.92 4.36 -18.47
CA PHE A 214 -25.14 4.67 -19.66
C PHE A 214 -25.02 3.51 -20.64
N SER A 215 -25.79 2.43 -20.43
CA SER A 215 -25.82 1.26 -21.30
C SER A 215 -27.01 1.31 -22.26
N GLY A 216 -26.87 0.71 -23.44
CA GLY A 216 -27.94 0.59 -24.43
C GLY A 216 -27.41 0.43 -25.85
N LYS A 217 -28.29 0.39 -26.85
CA LYS A 217 -27.93 0.14 -28.26
C LYS A 217 -27.46 1.36 -29.04
N GLY A 218 -27.25 2.50 -28.39
CA GLY A 218 -26.83 3.74 -29.06
C GLY A 218 -25.32 3.80 -29.27
N GLU A 219 -24.86 4.42 -30.37
CA GLU A 219 -23.41 4.53 -30.65
C GLU A 219 -22.61 5.28 -29.57
N LYS A 220 -23.29 6.14 -28.79
CA LYS A 220 -22.70 6.93 -27.70
C LYS A 220 -22.81 6.29 -26.31
N THR A 221 -23.38 5.09 -26.18
CA THR A 221 -23.47 4.41 -24.87
C THR A 221 -22.14 3.73 -24.57
N VAL A 222 -21.78 3.65 -23.28
CA VAL A 222 -20.50 3.07 -22.89
C VAL A 222 -20.50 1.54 -23.00
N LEU A 223 -21.68 0.91 -22.87
CA LEU A 223 -21.88 -0.55 -22.93
C LEU A 223 -23.17 -0.88 -23.67
N GLU A 224 -23.27 -2.10 -24.21
CA GLU A 224 -24.53 -2.64 -24.75
C GLU A 224 -25.46 -3.02 -23.59
N SER A 225 -24.96 -3.79 -22.61
CA SER A 225 -25.70 -4.18 -21.41
C SER A 225 -24.80 -4.42 -20.20
N ILE A 226 -25.40 -4.31 -19.03
CA ILE A 226 -24.83 -4.71 -17.74
C ILE A 226 -25.93 -5.20 -16.81
N GLU A 227 -25.75 -6.39 -16.27
CA GLU A 227 -26.75 -7.06 -15.45
C GLU A 227 -26.12 -7.98 -14.40
N TYR A 228 -26.77 -8.09 -13.25
CA TYR A 228 -26.36 -9.05 -12.23
C TYR A 228 -26.68 -10.46 -12.70
N THR A 229 -25.88 -11.44 -12.28
CA THR A 229 -26.18 -12.85 -12.54
C THR A 229 -27.34 -13.38 -11.69
N SER A 230 -27.67 -12.69 -10.61
CA SER A 230 -28.81 -12.98 -9.74
C SER A 230 -29.47 -11.69 -9.27
N ASP A 231 -30.79 -11.67 -9.31
CA ASP A 231 -31.60 -10.55 -8.83
C ASP A 231 -31.70 -10.50 -7.30
N TYR A 232 -31.32 -11.59 -6.62
CA TYR A 232 -31.39 -11.69 -5.16
C TYR A 232 -30.29 -10.90 -4.45
N GLU A 233 -30.69 -10.03 -3.51
CA GLU A 233 -29.79 -9.23 -2.66
C GLU A 233 -29.99 -9.64 -1.19
N PHE A 234 -28.91 -10.04 -0.52
CA PHE A 234 -28.92 -10.37 0.90
C PHE A 234 -29.04 -9.09 1.74
N SER A 235 -29.42 -9.23 3.02
CA SER A 235 -29.57 -8.09 3.95
C SER A 235 -28.30 -7.27 4.19
N ASN A 236 -27.12 -7.82 3.88
CA ASN A 236 -25.83 -7.15 3.93
C ASN A 236 -25.46 -6.43 2.62
N GLY A 237 -26.35 -6.40 1.63
CA GLY A 237 -26.16 -5.78 0.31
C GLY A 237 -25.37 -6.63 -0.68
N CYS A 238 -24.83 -7.79 -0.28
CA CYS A 238 -24.16 -8.70 -1.21
C CYS A 238 -25.18 -9.45 -2.07
N ARG A 239 -24.74 -9.88 -3.25
CA ARG A 239 -25.47 -10.80 -4.15
C ARG A 239 -24.75 -12.14 -4.33
N ALA A 240 -23.48 -12.23 -3.92
CA ALA A 240 -22.75 -13.50 -3.87
C ALA A 240 -23.38 -14.43 -2.81
N PRO A 241 -23.33 -15.76 -2.99
CA PRO A 241 -23.84 -16.70 -1.98
C PRO A 241 -22.98 -16.69 -0.71
N PRO A 242 -23.53 -17.05 0.47
CA PRO A 242 -22.83 -16.88 1.75
C PRO A 242 -21.44 -17.53 1.83
N TRP A 243 -21.26 -18.71 1.23
CA TRP A 243 -19.95 -19.40 1.23
C TRP A 243 -18.87 -18.67 0.42
N ARG A 244 -19.25 -17.86 -0.58
CA ARG A 244 -18.35 -16.98 -1.35
C ARG A 244 -18.17 -15.62 -0.70
N GLN A 245 -19.17 -15.13 0.04
CA GLN A 245 -19.01 -13.92 0.86
C GLN A 245 -17.93 -14.08 1.93
N ILE A 246 -17.75 -15.29 2.49
CA ILE A 246 -16.66 -15.61 3.42
C ILE A 246 -15.29 -15.44 2.73
N GLN A 247 -15.21 -15.70 1.43
CA GLN A 247 -14.03 -15.48 0.59
C GLN A 247 -13.88 -14.02 0.11
N GLY A 248 -14.75 -13.11 0.59
CA GLY A 248 -14.69 -11.68 0.27
C GLY A 248 -15.44 -11.28 -1.00
N GLU A 249 -16.18 -12.17 -1.64
CA GLU A 249 -16.94 -11.85 -2.86
C GLU A 249 -18.26 -11.14 -2.55
N ILE A 250 -18.59 -10.16 -3.40
CA ILE A 250 -19.72 -9.24 -3.21
C ILE A 250 -20.85 -9.58 -4.18
N CYS A 251 -20.55 -9.66 -5.48
CA CYS A 251 -21.53 -9.97 -6.52
C CYS A 251 -20.85 -10.42 -7.82
N TYR A 252 -21.64 -10.94 -8.75
CA TYR A 252 -21.21 -11.25 -10.11
C TYR A 252 -22.08 -10.51 -11.12
N VAL A 253 -21.45 -10.03 -12.18
CA VAL A 253 -22.06 -9.17 -13.18
C VAL A 253 -21.69 -9.65 -14.58
N LEU A 254 -22.68 -9.76 -15.46
CA LEU A 254 -22.50 -9.93 -16.89
C LEU A 254 -22.44 -8.55 -17.53
N VAL A 255 -21.36 -8.27 -18.25
CA VAL A 255 -21.16 -6.99 -18.95
C VAL A 255 -20.94 -7.28 -20.42
N LYS A 256 -21.71 -6.63 -21.29
CA LYS A 256 -21.54 -6.73 -22.74
C LYS A 256 -21.03 -5.39 -23.29
N PRO A 257 -19.73 -5.28 -23.61
CA PRO A 257 -19.20 -4.16 -24.39
C PRO A 257 -19.64 -4.24 -25.85
N HIS A 258 -19.55 -3.11 -26.56
CA HIS A 258 -19.92 -3.03 -27.98
C HIS A 258 -18.93 -3.75 -28.92
N ASP A 259 -17.67 -3.87 -28.51
CA ASP A 259 -16.55 -4.41 -29.30
C ASP A 259 -16.01 -5.76 -28.80
N ALA A 260 -16.58 -6.31 -27.73
CA ALA A 260 -16.09 -7.54 -27.10
C ALA A 260 -17.23 -8.51 -26.76
N GLU A 261 -16.88 -9.78 -26.51
CA GLU A 261 -17.82 -10.77 -25.98
C GLU A 261 -18.31 -10.40 -24.56
N THR A 262 -19.38 -11.05 -24.11
CA THR A 262 -19.90 -10.82 -22.76
C THR A 262 -18.86 -11.23 -21.73
N LEU A 263 -18.45 -10.27 -20.91
CA LEU A 263 -17.53 -10.44 -19.82
C LEU A 263 -18.30 -10.84 -18.55
N CYS A 264 -17.82 -11.88 -17.89
CA CYS A 264 -18.34 -12.30 -16.59
C CYS A 264 -17.39 -11.82 -15.50
N ILE A 265 -17.88 -10.95 -14.63
CA ILE A 265 -17.05 -10.19 -13.71
C ILE A 265 -17.44 -10.52 -12.27
N THR A 266 -16.47 -10.90 -11.44
CA THR A 266 -16.62 -10.95 -9.98
C THR A 266 -16.18 -9.62 -9.37
N CYS A 267 -17.03 -9.05 -8.53
CA CYS A 267 -16.66 -7.96 -7.64
C CYS A 267 -16.38 -8.55 -6.24
N SER A 268 -15.20 -8.28 -5.70
CA SER A 268 -14.77 -8.73 -4.37
C SER A 268 -14.23 -7.57 -3.55
N LYS A 269 -14.05 -7.77 -2.24
CA LYS A 269 -13.41 -6.78 -1.36
C LYS A 269 -11.97 -6.43 -1.77
N GLU A 270 -11.29 -7.32 -2.50
CA GLU A 270 -9.91 -7.15 -2.96
C GLU A 270 -9.81 -6.49 -4.34
N GLY A 271 -10.95 -6.33 -5.04
CA GLY A 271 -11.00 -5.78 -6.39
C GLY A 271 -11.93 -6.57 -7.30
N VAL A 272 -11.78 -6.34 -8.60
CA VAL A 272 -12.64 -6.85 -9.67
C VAL A 272 -11.83 -7.75 -10.60
N PHE A 273 -12.36 -8.90 -11.00
CA PHE A 273 -11.67 -9.83 -11.90
C PHE A 273 -12.65 -10.59 -12.81
N LEU A 274 -12.12 -11.18 -13.90
CA LEU A 274 -12.91 -11.97 -14.85
C LEU A 274 -13.07 -13.42 -14.39
N ASN A 275 -14.21 -14.01 -14.75
CA ASN A 275 -14.55 -15.41 -14.54
C ASN A 275 -14.68 -16.16 -15.88
N ASP A 276 -14.49 -17.48 -15.86
CA ASP A 276 -14.78 -18.36 -16.99
C ASP A 276 -16.29 -18.58 -17.12
N CYS A 277 -17.03 -17.69 -17.79
CA CYS A 277 -18.44 -17.96 -18.09
C CYS A 277 -18.58 -18.35 -19.56
N ARG A 278 -19.00 -19.60 -19.81
CA ARG A 278 -19.48 -20.00 -21.13
C ARG A 278 -20.93 -19.54 -21.24
N VAL A 279 -21.16 -18.48 -22.01
CA VAL A 279 -22.51 -18.11 -22.42
C VAL A 279 -22.81 -18.87 -23.69
N ASP A 280 -23.35 -20.08 -23.59
CA ASP A 280 -23.90 -20.77 -24.76
C ASP A 280 -25.13 -19.97 -25.24
N PRO A 281 -25.15 -19.47 -26.49
CA PRO A 281 -26.35 -18.85 -27.02
C PRO A 281 -27.45 -19.90 -27.08
N LEU A 282 -28.55 -19.68 -26.35
CA LEU A 282 -29.75 -20.49 -26.49
C LEU A 282 -30.36 -20.25 -27.89
N GLU A 283 -29.93 -21.01 -28.89
CA GLU A 283 -30.78 -21.32 -30.04
C GLU A 283 -31.91 -22.23 -29.54
N GLY A 284 -33.15 -21.77 -29.76
CA GLY A 284 -34.34 -22.26 -29.08
C GLY A 284 -34.52 -23.77 -29.09
N LYS A 285 -34.54 -24.37 -27.90
CA LYS A 285 -35.24 -25.62 -27.64
C LYS A 285 -35.97 -25.53 -26.31
N THR A 286 -37.28 -25.34 -26.41
CA THR A 286 -38.24 -25.67 -25.36
C THR A 286 -38.08 -27.15 -25.01
N VAL A 287 -37.69 -27.47 -23.78
CA VAL A 287 -37.87 -28.81 -23.23
C VAL A 287 -38.70 -28.68 -21.95
N LEU A 288 -39.99 -28.96 -22.12
CA LEU A 288 -40.90 -29.31 -21.04
C LEU A 288 -40.40 -30.60 -20.37
N VAL A 289 -40.20 -30.60 -19.05
CA VAL A 289 -40.30 -31.83 -18.25
C VAL A 289 -41.22 -31.57 -17.06
N LEU A 290 -42.43 -32.11 -17.19
CA LEU A 290 -43.44 -32.27 -16.15
C LEU A 290 -42.87 -33.08 -14.97
N GLY A 291 -43.25 -32.69 -13.75
CA GLY A 291 -42.77 -33.28 -12.51
C GLY A 291 -43.30 -34.67 -12.16
N LEU A 292 -42.81 -35.19 -11.03
CA LEU A 292 -43.53 -36.16 -10.19
C LEU A 292 -43.02 -36.07 -8.75
N TRP A 293 -43.94 -35.85 -7.81
CA TRP A 293 -43.74 -36.07 -6.37
C TRP A 293 -43.73 -37.57 -6.09
N CYS A 294 -42.84 -38.05 -5.20
CA CYS A 294 -43.09 -39.23 -4.38
C CYS A 294 -42.40 -39.12 -3.01
N THR A 295 -43.13 -39.56 -2.01
CA THR A 295 -42.97 -39.46 -0.55
C THR A 295 -42.02 -40.49 0.07
N GLY A 296 -41.34 -40.12 1.17
CA GLY A 296 -41.28 -40.96 2.40
C GLY A 296 -40.05 -41.85 2.69
N LEU A 297 -39.44 -41.56 3.86
CA LEU A 297 -38.76 -42.42 4.86
C LEU A 297 -37.29 -42.93 4.70
N ALA A 298 -36.50 -42.50 5.71
CA ALA A 298 -35.53 -43.22 6.56
C ALA A 298 -34.11 -43.62 6.07
N LEU A 299 -33.12 -42.93 6.66
CA LEU A 299 -31.84 -43.39 7.25
C LEU A 299 -31.17 -44.67 6.71
N THR A 300 -29.95 -44.53 6.18
CA THR A 300 -28.74 -45.20 6.73
C THR A 300 -27.48 -44.40 6.38
N CYS A 301 -26.58 -44.31 7.35
CA CYS A 301 -25.23 -43.80 7.21
C CYS A 301 -24.35 -44.93 6.65
N SER A 302 -23.59 -44.67 5.58
CA SER A 302 -22.50 -45.55 5.14
C SER A 302 -21.43 -44.71 4.46
N SER A 303 -20.28 -44.65 5.10
CA SER A 303 -19.05 -44.05 4.61
C SER A 303 -18.57 -44.77 3.35
N VAL A 304 -18.46 -44.06 2.23
CA VAL A 304 -17.66 -44.48 1.09
C VAL A 304 -16.76 -43.33 0.70
N ASN A 305 -15.47 -43.50 0.99
CA ASN A 305 -14.39 -42.65 0.50
C ASN A 305 -13.76 -43.39 -0.69
N TYR A 306 -13.74 -42.78 -1.87
CA TYR A 306 -12.54 -42.58 -2.70
C TYR A 306 -12.93 -41.98 -4.07
N GLY A 307 -12.39 -40.80 -4.36
CA GLY A 307 -11.92 -40.48 -5.70
C GLY A 307 -12.92 -39.83 -6.68
N SER A 308 -13.57 -38.73 -6.32
CA SER A 308 -14.10 -37.79 -7.31
C SER A 308 -13.16 -36.58 -7.40
N LYS A 309 -12.61 -36.34 -8.59
CA LYS A 309 -12.10 -35.01 -8.96
C LYS A 309 -13.19 -34.01 -8.60
N LEU A 310 -12.93 -33.12 -7.65
CA LEU A 310 -13.80 -32.00 -7.35
C LEU A 310 -13.87 -31.13 -8.60
N SER A 311 -14.96 -31.28 -9.35
CA SER A 311 -15.38 -30.30 -10.35
C SER A 311 -15.52 -28.94 -9.64
N PRO A 312 -15.14 -27.82 -10.27
CA PRO A 312 -15.29 -26.49 -9.67
C PRO A 312 -16.77 -26.24 -9.29
N PRO A 313 -17.04 -25.47 -8.23
CA PRO A 313 -18.40 -25.18 -7.80
C PRO A 313 -19.11 -24.33 -8.85
N LYS A 314 -20.14 -24.91 -9.47
CA LYS A 314 -20.97 -24.30 -10.52
C LYS A 314 -22.15 -23.58 -9.87
N GLY A 315 -22.43 -22.36 -10.29
CA GLY A 315 -23.70 -21.68 -10.01
C GLY A 315 -24.59 -21.69 -11.23
N GLU A 316 -25.90 -21.55 -11.05
CA GLU A 316 -26.86 -21.34 -12.14
C GLU A 316 -27.44 -19.93 -12.03
N THR A 317 -27.52 -19.20 -13.15
CA THR A 317 -28.31 -17.97 -13.26
C THR A 317 -29.81 -18.29 -13.22
N ASP A 318 -30.64 -17.26 -13.04
CA ASP A 318 -32.11 -17.40 -13.09
C ASP A 318 -32.63 -17.91 -14.45
N ASP A 319 -31.82 -17.85 -15.51
CA ASP A 319 -32.10 -18.42 -16.84
C ASP A 319 -31.36 -19.74 -17.14
N GLY A 320 -30.80 -20.40 -16.13
CA GLY A 320 -30.22 -21.74 -16.23
C GLY A 320 -28.83 -21.81 -16.85
N ARG A 321 -28.10 -20.70 -16.94
CA ARG A 321 -26.71 -20.66 -17.42
C ARG A 321 -25.74 -21.01 -16.30
N GLU A 322 -24.79 -21.89 -16.62
CA GLU A 322 -23.76 -22.31 -15.68
C GLU A 322 -22.66 -21.24 -15.53
N ILE A 323 -22.48 -20.73 -14.31
CA ILE A 323 -21.41 -19.79 -13.95
C ILE A 323 -20.29 -20.57 -13.26
N ASN A 324 -19.11 -20.53 -13.85
CA ASN A 324 -17.89 -20.91 -13.16
C ASN A 324 -17.28 -19.66 -12.51
N TYR A 325 -17.20 -19.69 -11.18
CA TYR A 325 -16.76 -18.59 -10.33
C TYR A 325 -15.23 -18.47 -10.19
N GLU A 326 -14.46 -19.34 -10.85
CA GLU A 326 -13.01 -19.33 -10.74
C GLU A 326 -12.39 -18.14 -11.49
N ARG A 327 -11.52 -17.42 -10.77
CA ARG A 327 -10.81 -16.25 -11.29
C ARG A 327 -9.95 -16.62 -12.48
N LYS A 328 -10.11 -15.86 -13.56
CA LYS A 328 -9.15 -15.79 -14.67
C LYS A 328 -8.51 -14.41 -14.74
N GLY A 329 -7.18 -14.41 -14.67
CA GLY A 329 -6.36 -13.21 -14.87
C GLY A 329 -6.20 -12.36 -13.61
N ASP A 330 -5.80 -11.12 -13.84
CA ASP A 330 -5.40 -10.18 -12.82
C ASP A 330 -6.58 -9.55 -12.07
N ILE A 331 -6.32 -9.09 -10.86
CA ILE A 331 -7.28 -8.32 -10.05
C ILE A 331 -7.10 -6.84 -10.37
N TYR A 332 -8.20 -6.18 -10.71
CA TYR A 332 -8.29 -4.76 -10.98
C TYR A 332 -8.85 -4.01 -9.78
N LYS A 333 -8.38 -2.78 -9.55
CA LYS A 333 -8.87 -1.94 -8.45
C LYS A 333 -10.37 -1.62 -8.52
N ASP A 334 -10.91 -1.46 -9.74
CA ASP A 334 -12.29 -1.11 -10.02
C ASP A 334 -12.72 -1.61 -11.40
N ARG A 335 -14.04 -1.66 -11.64
CA ARG A 335 -14.60 -2.18 -12.89
C ARG A 335 -14.31 -1.27 -14.09
N VAL A 336 -14.20 0.05 -13.89
CA VAL A 336 -13.90 1.00 -14.97
C VAL A 336 -12.50 0.72 -15.53
N THR A 337 -11.54 0.46 -14.65
CA THR A 337 -10.16 0.11 -15.01
C THR A 337 -10.13 -1.20 -15.81
N LEU A 338 -10.84 -2.23 -15.34
CA LEU A 338 -10.97 -3.50 -16.06
C LEU A 338 -11.58 -3.28 -17.45
N LEU A 339 -12.71 -2.58 -17.54
CA LEU A 339 -13.44 -2.38 -18.79
C LEU A 339 -12.67 -1.52 -19.80
N ARG A 340 -11.91 -0.51 -19.35
CA ARG A 340 -11.02 0.26 -20.22
C ARG A 340 -9.92 -0.58 -20.86
N GLU A 341 -9.44 -1.61 -20.15
CA GLU A 341 -8.45 -2.53 -20.72
C GLU A 341 -9.10 -3.52 -21.69
N LYS A 342 -10.32 -3.99 -21.39
CA LYS A 342 -10.99 -5.04 -22.18
C LYS A 342 -11.82 -4.54 -23.35
N SER A 343 -12.12 -3.23 -23.42
CA SER A 343 -12.93 -2.62 -24.47
C SER A 343 -12.40 -1.23 -24.84
N ALA A 344 -11.99 -1.09 -26.10
CA ALA A 344 -11.51 0.17 -26.63
C ALA A 344 -12.67 1.17 -26.78
N ILE A 345 -13.84 0.69 -27.24
CA ILE A 345 -15.05 1.51 -27.36
C ILE A 345 -15.51 2.02 -26.00
N PHE A 346 -15.47 1.17 -24.96
CA PHE A 346 -15.78 1.62 -23.60
C PHE A 346 -14.83 2.74 -23.15
N SER A 347 -13.53 2.60 -23.44
CA SER A 347 -12.55 3.62 -23.08
C SER A 347 -12.77 4.94 -23.81
N GLU A 348 -13.12 4.89 -25.11
CA GLU A 348 -13.40 6.08 -25.91
C GLU A 348 -14.67 6.79 -25.46
N ASN A 349 -15.78 6.05 -25.29
CA ASN A 349 -17.07 6.63 -24.91
C ASN A 349 -17.10 7.15 -23.46
N MET A 350 -16.20 6.66 -22.59
CA MET A 350 -16.01 7.21 -21.24
C MET A 350 -15.17 8.50 -21.20
N SER A 351 -14.53 8.87 -22.31
CA SER A 351 -13.68 10.08 -22.43
C SER A 351 -14.36 11.25 -23.15
N GLN A 352 -15.53 11.01 -23.74
CA GLN A 352 -16.43 12.02 -24.32
C GLN A 352 -17.40 12.54 -23.25
#